data_AF-A0AAJ4ZN52-F1
#
_entry.id   AF-A0AAJ4ZN52-F1
#
_cell.length_a   1.000
_cell.length_b   1.000
_cell.length_c   1.000
_cell.angle_alpha   90.00
_cell.angle_beta   90.00
_cell.angle_gamma   90.00
#
_symmetry.space_group_name_H-M   'P 1'
#
loop_
_entity.id
_entity.type
_entity.pdbx_description
1 polymer ?
#
loop_
_entity_poly.entity_id
_entity_poly.type
_entity_poly.pdbx_seq_one_letter_code
_entity_poly.pdbx_strand_id
1 'polypeptide(L)'
;MPVRRIPKNYLFVTGRHPSPLADEVIEFESILEKEYMLLLDSDPQVESYECQPVKIALSRGRVYVPDLLVTYRCSPSGNQRSPELVEIKKREYVPC
;
A
#
# COMPACT_ATOMS: atom_id res chain seq x y z
N MET A 1 -0.94 -7.39 -9.50
CA MET A 1 -1.14 -8.75 -8.94
C MET A 1 -0.36 -8.81 -7.63
N PRO A 2 -1.01 -9.00 -6.47
CA PRO A 2 -0.31 -9.01 -5.19
C PRO A 2 0.69 -10.17 -5.15
N VAL A 3 1.91 -9.86 -4.74
CA VAL A 3 3.06 -10.76 -4.86
C VAL A 3 2.97 -11.98 -3.91
N ARG A 4 2.06 -11.97 -2.93
CA ARG A 4 1.75 -13.10 -2.05
C ARG A 4 0.27 -13.09 -1.63
N ARG A 5 -0.24 -14.27 -1.27
CA ARG A 5 -1.49 -14.42 -0.50
C ARG A 5 -1.17 -14.29 0.98
N ILE A 6 -1.97 -13.51 1.71
CA ILE A 6 -1.76 -13.33 3.15
C ILE A 6 -2.20 -14.60 3.92
N PRO A 7 -1.30 -15.26 4.68
CA PRO A 7 -1.68 -16.39 5.50
C PRO A 7 -2.50 -15.92 6.71
N LYS A 8 -3.50 -16.72 7.12
CA LYS A 8 -4.21 -16.49 8.38
C LYS A 8 -3.20 -16.52 9.53
N ASN A 9 -3.05 -15.40 10.23
CA ASN A 9 -2.20 -15.29 11.41
C ASN A 9 -3.07 -14.97 12.63
N TYR A 10 -2.77 -15.61 13.77
CA TYR A 10 -3.45 -15.38 15.04
C TYR A 10 -2.87 -14.20 15.83
N LEU A 11 -1.75 -13.64 15.38
CA LEU A 11 -1.05 -12.53 16.05
C LEU A 11 -1.48 -11.16 15.56
N PHE A 12 -1.92 -11.05 14.30
CA PHE A 12 -2.22 -9.78 13.66
C PHE A 12 -3.55 -9.85 12.93
N VAL A 13 -4.26 -8.74 12.90
CA VAL A 13 -5.52 -8.62 12.16
C VAL A 13 -5.20 -8.50 10.68
N THR A 14 -5.52 -9.56 9.95
CA THR A 14 -5.45 -9.62 8.49
C THR A 14 -6.86 -9.56 7.92
N GLY A 15 -7.01 -9.06 6.69
CA GLY A 15 -8.32 -8.98 6.08
C GLY A 15 -8.31 -8.53 4.63
N ARG A 16 -9.50 -8.24 4.11
CA ARG A 16 -9.72 -7.83 2.73
C ARG A 16 -10.40 -6.46 2.70
N HIS A 17 -9.95 -5.60 1.79
CA HIS A 17 -10.43 -4.24 1.59
C HIS A 17 -10.89 -4.08 0.13
N PRO A 18 -12.21 -4.07 -0.14
CA PRO A 18 -12.72 -3.74 -1.45
C PRO A 18 -12.63 -2.23 -1.65
N SER A 19 -11.88 -1.80 -2.66
CA SER A 19 -11.71 -0.40 -3.03
C SER A 19 -12.16 -0.16 -4.47
N PRO A 20 -12.80 0.99 -4.77
CA PRO A 20 -13.08 1.39 -6.15
C PRO A 20 -11.84 1.91 -6.90
N LEU A 21 -10.74 2.19 -6.19
CA LEU A 21 -9.46 2.68 -6.74
C LEU A 21 -8.45 1.54 -6.95
N ALA A 22 -8.87 0.30 -6.75
CA ALA A 22 -8.06 -0.88 -6.93
C ALA A 22 -8.75 -1.84 -7.90
N ASP A 23 -7.97 -2.43 -8.82
CA ASP A 23 -8.49 -3.38 -9.81
C ASP A 23 -8.96 -4.70 -9.19
N GLU A 24 -8.46 -5.03 -8.00
CA GLU A 24 -8.78 -6.25 -7.26
C GLU A 24 -9.04 -5.95 -5.77
N VAL A 25 -9.70 -6.88 -5.09
CA VAL A 25 -9.86 -6.79 -3.62
C VAL A 25 -8.49 -6.92 -2.96
N ILE A 26 -8.05 -5.84 -2.32
CA ILE A 26 -6.76 -5.77 -1.67
C ILE A 26 -6.79 -6.54 -0.35
N GLU A 27 -5.70 -7.22 -0.02
CA GLU A 27 -5.52 -7.84 1.29
C GLU A 27 -4.61 -6.94 2.16
N PHE A 28 -4.89 -6.84 3.47
CA PHE A 28 -4.07 -6.07 4.42
C PHE A 28 -3.55 -6.96 5.55
N GLU A 29 -2.36 -6.66 6.07
CA GLU A 29 -1.70 -7.38 7.17
C GLU A 29 -1.83 -6.69 8.53
N SER A 30 -2.32 -5.46 8.55
CA SER A 30 -2.54 -4.70 9.77
C SER A 30 -3.75 -3.77 9.70
N ILE A 31 -4.28 -3.40 10.87
CA ILE A 31 -5.35 -2.39 10.97
C ILE A 31 -4.87 -1.03 10.42
N LEU A 32 -3.59 -0.69 10.64
CA LEU A 32 -3.04 0.58 10.19
C LEU A 32 -2.99 0.67 8.66
N GLU A 33 -2.66 -0.43 7.98
CA GLU A 33 -2.78 -0.51 6.53
C GLU A 33 -4.22 -0.29 6.07
N LYS A 34 -5.18 -0.96 6.70
CA LYS A 34 -6.61 -0.78 6.38
C LYS A 34 -7.04 0.68 6.57
N GLU A 35 -6.65 1.32 7.67
CA GLU A 35 -6.97 2.73 7.92
C GLU A 35 -6.34 3.65 6.88
N TYR A 36 -5.10 3.39 6.46
CA TYR A 36 -4.47 4.15 5.40
C TYR A 36 -5.16 3.96 4.04
N MET A 37 -5.55 2.73 3.69
CA MET A 37 -6.34 2.45 2.49
C MET A 37 -7.69 3.20 2.48
N LEU A 38 -8.37 3.29 3.63
CA LEU A 38 -9.61 4.07 3.77
C LEU A 38 -9.40 5.58 3.53
N LEU A 39 -8.23 6.11 3.90
CA LEU A 39 -7.87 7.50 3.60
C LEU A 39 -7.63 7.69 2.10
N LEU A 40 -6.94 6.76 1.44
CA LEU A 40 -6.70 6.81 -0.01
C LEU A 40 -8.02 6.76 -0.80
N ASP A 41 -8.96 5.92 -0.40
CA ASP A 41 -10.29 5.83 -1.02
C ASP A 41 -11.05 7.17 -1.02
N SER A 42 -10.77 8.01 -0.03
CA SER A 42 -11.44 9.30 0.15
C SER A 42 -10.69 10.48 -0.48
N ASP A 43 -9.45 10.27 -0.93
CA ASP A 43 -8.62 11.35 -1.49
C ASP A 43 -8.91 11.53 -3.00
N PRO A 44 -9.49 12.67 -3.42
CA PRO A 44 -9.81 12.91 -4.83
C PRO A 44 -8.58 13.03 -5.73
N GLN A 45 -7.38 13.24 -5.18
CA GLN A 45 -6.13 13.28 -5.95
C GLN A 45 -5.58 11.89 -6.26
N VAL A 46 -6.03 10.85 -5.55
CA VAL A 46 -5.60 9.47 -5.81
C VAL A 46 -6.33 8.94 -7.04
N GLU A 47 -5.56 8.33 -7.93
CA GLU A 47 -6.07 7.66 -9.12
C GLU A 47 -6.26 6.17 -8.84
N SER A 48 -5.21 5.52 -8.33
CA SER A 48 -5.22 4.10 -8.04
C SER A 48 -4.15 3.74 -7.00
N TYR A 49 -4.27 2.56 -6.40
CA TYR A 49 -3.18 2.01 -5.59
C TYR A 49 -3.10 0.48 -5.69
N GLU A 50 -1.87 -0.05 -5.60
CA GLU A 50 -1.57 -1.49 -5.63
C GLU A 50 -0.88 -1.92 -4.34
N CYS A 51 -1.32 -3.03 -3.76
CA CYS A 51 -0.71 -3.60 -2.56
C CYS A 51 0.43 -4.56 -2.90
N GLN A 52 1.53 -4.42 -2.15
CA GLN A 52 2.74 -5.23 -2.29
C GLN A 52 3.24 -5.31 -3.75
N PRO A 53 3.49 -4.14 -4.37
CA PRO A 53 3.59 -3.99 -5.83
C PRO A 53 4.85 -4.63 -6.42
N VAL A 54 5.94 -4.69 -5.66
CA VAL A 54 7.24 -5.12 -6.17
C VAL A 54 8.09 -5.80 -5.10
N LYS A 55 8.86 -6.80 -5.52
CA LYS A 55 9.96 -7.39 -4.73
C LYS A 55 11.26 -6.67 -5.04
N ILE A 56 11.82 -6.04 -4.02
CA ILE A 56 13.13 -5.38 -4.09
C ILE A 56 14.16 -6.29 -3.43
N ALA A 57 15.13 -6.76 -4.23
CA ALA A 57 16.25 -7.51 -3.70
C ALA A 57 17.18 -6.57 -2.92
N LEU A 58 17.46 -6.92 -1.67
CA LEU A 58 18.41 -6.24 -0.80
C LEU A 58 19.70 -7.06 -0.67
N SER A 59 20.72 -6.43 -0.09
CA SER A 59 21.99 -7.11 0.21
C SER A 59 21.76 -8.31 1.15
N ARG A 60 22.68 -9.28 1.08
CA ARG A 60 22.66 -10.50 1.90
C ARG A 60 21.43 -11.40 1.68
N GLY A 61 20.87 -11.41 0.47
CA GLY A 61 19.76 -12.29 0.10
C GLY A 61 18.43 -11.92 0.75
N ARG A 62 18.32 -10.73 1.34
CA ARG A 62 17.07 -10.22 1.89
C ARG A 62 16.18 -9.71 0.76
N VAL A 63 14.88 -9.79 0.94
CA VAL A 63 13.89 -9.22 0.03
C VAL A 63 13.04 -8.25 0.83
N TYR A 64 12.76 -7.10 0.24
CA TYR A 64 11.85 -6.09 0.76
C TYR A 64 10.67 -5.94 -0.20
N VAL A 65 9.48 -5.82 0.35
CA VAL A 65 8.25 -5.60 -0.40
C VAL A 65 7.56 -4.42 0.28
N PRO A 66 7.49 -3.24 -0.37
CA PRO A 66 6.72 -2.10 0.15
C PRO A 66 5.25 -2.46 0.31
N ASP A 67 4.54 -1.81 1.23
CA ASP A 67 3.13 -2.11 1.47
C ASP A 67 2.22 -1.68 0.32
N LEU A 68 2.43 -0.48 -0.23
CA LEU A 68 1.58 0.08 -1.30
C LEU A 68 2.39 0.86 -2.35
N LEU A 69 1.89 0.89 -3.58
CA LEU A 69 2.21 1.89 -4.60
C LEU A 69 0.96 2.75 -4.83
N VAL A 70 1.08 4.07 -4.64
CA VAL A 70 -0.01 5.03 -4.85
C VAL A 70 0.26 5.84 -6.11
N THR A 71 -0.70 5.88 -7.01
CA THR A 71 -0.67 6.69 -8.23
C THR A 71 -1.67 7.84 -8.10
N TYR A 72 -1.26 9.02 -8.56
CA TYR A 72 -2.04 10.25 -8.43
C TYR A 72 -2.53 10.75 -9.79
N ARG A 73 -3.71 11.36 -9.78
CA ARG A 73 -4.30 11.99 -10.96
C ARG A 73 -3.45 13.16 -11.43
N CYS A 74 -3.43 13.38 -12.74
CA CYS A 74 -2.87 14.62 -13.29
C CYS A 74 -3.69 15.82 -12.83
N SER A 75 -3.02 16.82 -12.23
CA SER A 75 -3.66 18.09 -11.92
C SER A 75 -4.03 18.82 -13.22
N PRO A 76 -5.17 19.54 -13.27
CA PRO A 76 -5.53 20.41 -14.40
C PRO A 76 -4.43 21.44 -14.73
N SER A 77 -3.63 21.81 -13.74
CA SER A 77 -2.50 22.75 -13.87
C SER A 77 -1.26 22.14 -14.53
N GLY A 78 -1.30 20.84 -14.91
CA GLY A 78 -0.17 20.12 -15.51
C GLY A 78 0.86 19.57 -14.52
N ASN A 79 0.73 19.88 -13.23
CA ASN A 79 1.60 19.30 -12.20
C ASN A 79 1.13 17.88 -11.89
N GLN A 80 1.91 16.89 -12.32
CA GLN A 80 1.70 15.49 -11.98
C GLN A 80 2.54 15.13 -10.74
N ARG A 81 1.89 14.67 -9.68
CA ARG A 81 2.60 14.10 -8.53
C ARG A 81 3.15 12.73 -8.95
N SER A 82 4.44 12.51 -8.70
CA SER A 82 5.06 11.21 -8.96
C SER A 82 4.39 10.11 -8.14
N PRO A 83 4.26 8.88 -8.68
CA PRO A 83 3.83 7.74 -7.90
C PRO A 83 4.71 7.53 -6.67
N GLU A 84 4.11 7.08 -5.57
CA GLU A 84 4.79 6.90 -4.28
C GLU A 84 4.77 5.44 -3.84
N LEU A 85 5.95 4.91 -3.52
CA LEU A 85 6.08 3.66 -2.76
C LEU A 85 5.96 3.97 -1.28
N VAL A 86 4.95 3.40 -0.64
CA VAL A 86 4.58 3.69 0.74
C VAL A 86 4.85 2.47 1.62
N GLU A 87 5.45 2.72 2.77
CA GLU A 87 5.62 1.77 3.86
C GLU A 87 4.83 2.28 5.08
N ILE A 88 4.00 1.43 5.66
CA ILE A 88 3.06 1.78 6.71
C ILE A 88 3.55 1.18 8.01
N LYS A 89 3.99 2.04 8.93
CA LYS A 89 4.47 1.62 10.26
C LYS A 89 3.92 2.52 11.34
N LYS A 90 3.75 1.97 12.54
CA LYS A 90 3.54 2.80 13.72
C LYS A 90 4.75 3.70 13.91
N ARG A 91 4.50 4.91 14.41
CA ARG A 91 5.51 5.94 14.63
C ARG A 91 6.72 5.45 15.43
N GLU A 92 6.50 4.60 16.44
CA GLU A 92 7.55 4.01 17.27
C GLU A 92 8.58 3.16 16.50
N TYR A 93 8.26 2.72 15.28
CA TYR A 93 9.14 1.94 14.41
C TYR A 93 9.70 2.73 13.22
N VAL A 94 9.39 4.02 13.10
CA VAL A 94 9.95 4.88 12.06
C VAL A 94 11.24 5.51 12.62
N PRO A 95 12.41 5.28 12.01
CA PRO A 95 13.64 5.92 12.44
C PRO A 95 13.51 7.45 12.28
N CYS A 96 13.93 8.20 13.31
CA CYS A 96 13.95 9.65 13.34
C CYS A 96 14.83 10.25 12.24
#